data_AF-A0AB38EPR9-F1
#
_entry.id   AF-A0AB38EPR9-F1
#
_cell.length_a   1.000
_cell.length_b   1.000
_cell.length_c   1.000
_cell.angle_alpha   90.00
_cell.angle_beta   90.00
_cell.angle_gamma   90.00
#
_symmetry.space_group_name_H-M   'P 1'
#
loop_
_entity.id
_entity.type
_entity.pdbx_description
1 polymer ?
#
loop_
_entity_poly.entity_id
_entity_poly.type
_entity_poly.pdbx_seq_one_letter_code
_entity_poly.pdbx_strand_id
1 'polypeptide(L)'
;MQKSFRFTNSSIKALPANTDTRSTELEVSDTEVIGLKCLSGRTGNKRFLLRYTFHGTKKSISIGRFPEIDVGTARQIARRHKEAIALGNDPKAERDNYRAMPTLSEFFHQTYVPFIKRHKKSWDKDVQRFTQYIEPRLGKIRYCDLRAREIQQVLFDMLLNSLLTSAIQQPLYRNNFFYLSA
;
A
#
# COMPACT_ATOMS: atom_id res chain seq x y z
N MET A 1 -20.46 15.98 -29.58
CA MET A 1 -20.46 14.55 -29.20
C MET A 1 -21.38 14.37 -27.99
N GLN A 2 -22.30 13.39 -28.00
CA GLN A 2 -23.13 13.13 -26.82
C GLN A 2 -22.26 12.65 -25.66
N LYS A 3 -22.37 13.30 -24.49
CA LYS A 3 -21.62 12.94 -23.28
C LYS A 3 -22.17 11.69 -22.59
N SER A 4 -23.30 11.16 -23.05
CA SER A 4 -23.89 9.92 -22.55
C SER A 4 -24.49 9.13 -23.70
N PHE A 5 -24.21 7.83 -23.74
CA PHE A 5 -24.74 6.88 -24.73
C PHE A 5 -24.58 5.45 -24.19
N ARG A 6 -25.20 4.47 -24.84
CA ARG A 6 -25.02 3.06 -24.46
C ARG A 6 -23.64 2.59 -24.88
N PHE A 7 -22.79 2.21 -23.92
CA PHE A 7 -21.46 1.72 -24.22
C PHE A 7 -21.52 0.39 -24.99
N THR A 8 -20.66 0.30 -26.00
CA THR A 8 -20.30 -0.91 -26.74
C THR A 8 -18.79 -0.90 -26.98
N ASN A 9 -18.16 -2.07 -27.12
CA ASN A 9 -16.70 -2.14 -27.35
C ASN A 9 -16.27 -1.31 -28.57
N SER A 10 -17.07 -1.32 -29.64
CA SER A 10 -16.84 -0.49 -30.83
C SER A 10 -16.93 1.01 -30.54
N SER A 11 -18.00 1.45 -29.85
CA SER A 11 -18.16 2.87 -29.50
C SER A 11 -17.04 3.38 -28.59
N ILE A 12 -16.60 2.58 -27.61
CA ILE A 12 -15.49 2.94 -26.73
C ILE A 12 -14.20 2.99 -27.50
N LYS A 13 -13.91 2.00 -28.35
CA LYS A 13 -12.72 2.00 -29.22
C LYS A 13 -12.67 3.25 -30.11
N ALA A 14 -13.80 3.67 -30.66
CA ALA A 14 -13.94 4.82 -31.54
C ALA A 14 -13.90 6.19 -30.82
N LEU A 15 -13.87 6.23 -29.48
CA LEU A 15 -13.79 7.51 -28.77
C LEU A 15 -12.52 8.27 -29.16
N PRO A 16 -12.62 9.57 -29.50
CA PRO A 16 -11.45 10.35 -29.82
C PRO A 16 -10.55 10.54 -28.58
N ALA A 17 -9.28 10.81 -28.82
CA ALA A 17 -8.39 11.34 -27.79
C ALA A 17 -8.93 12.67 -27.28
N ASN A 18 -8.64 13.00 -26.02
CA ASN A 18 -8.97 14.32 -25.50
C ASN A 18 -8.10 15.38 -26.16
N THR A 19 -8.73 16.35 -26.82
CA THR A 19 -8.08 17.51 -27.45
C THR A 19 -8.27 18.80 -26.67
N ASP A 20 -9.12 18.78 -25.62
CA ASP A 20 -9.37 19.95 -24.79
C ASP A 20 -8.14 20.28 -23.92
N THR A 21 -7.74 21.54 -23.90
CA THR A 21 -6.64 22.04 -23.08
C THR A 21 -7.05 22.24 -21.62
N ARG A 22 -8.34 22.47 -21.35
CA ARG A 22 -8.90 22.72 -20.00
C ARG A 22 -9.12 21.44 -19.19
N SER A 23 -9.16 20.29 -19.84
CA SER A 23 -9.31 18.99 -19.20
C SER A 23 -8.13 18.08 -19.52
N THR A 24 -7.82 17.17 -18.60
CA THR A 24 -6.86 16.08 -18.83
C THR A 24 -7.49 14.97 -19.65
N GLU A 25 -8.78 14.69 -19.47
CA GLU A 25 -9.51 13.62 -20.15
C GLU A 25 -10.89 14.05 -20.69
N LEU A 26 -11.32 13.38 -21.74
CA LEU A 26 -12.68 13.41 -22.26
C LEU A 26 -13.51 12.37 -21.49
N GLU A 27 -14.55 12.83 -20.79
CA GLU A 27 -15.46 11.97 -20.02
C GLU A 27 -16.78 11.73 -20.75
N VAL A 28 -17.14 10.46 -20.88
CA VAL A 28 -18.44 10.01 -21.39
C VAL A 28 -19.10 9.03 -20.42
N SER A 29 -20.42 8.89 -20.51
CA SER A 29 -21.24 8.16 -19.53
C SER A 29 -22.03 7.03 -20.18
N ASP A 30 -22.06 5.87 -19.53
CA ASP A 30 -22.92 4.76 -19.96
C ASP A 30 -24.38 5.05 -19.58
N THR A 31 -25.31 4.76 -20.50
CA THR A 31 -26.74 4.87 -20.22
C THR A 31 -27.33 3.63 -19.55
N GLU A 32 -26.66 2.47 -19.64
CA GLU A 32 -27.13 1.21 -19.06
C GLU A 32 -26.78 1.10 -17.57
N VAL A 33 -25.57 1.51 -17.18
CA VAL A 33 -25.14 1.55 -15.77
C VAL A 33 -24.86 2.98 -15.34
N ILE A 34 -25.80 3.58 -14.60
CA ILE A 34 -25.66 4.95 -14.05
C ILE A 34 -24.35 5.07 -13.26
N GLY A 35 -23.59 6.13 -13.54
CA GLY A 35 -22.32 6.41 -12.86
C GLY A 35 -21.10 5.71 -13.48
N LEU A 36 -21.28 4.71 -14.35
CA LEU A 36 -20.19 4.16 -15.15
C LEU A 36 -19.76 5.20 -16.19
N LYS A 37 -18.48 5.58 -16.15
CA LYS A 37 -17.86 6.52 -17.08
C LYS A 37 -16.72 5.85 -17.83
N CYS A 38 -16.45 6.33 -19.03
CA CYS A 38 -15.20 6.09 -19.74
C CYS A 38 -14.45 7.42 -19.87
N LEU A 39 -13.18 7.41 -19.50
CA LEU A 39 -12.25 8.52 -19.72
C LEU A 39 -11.31 8.18 -20.87
N SER A 40 -11.24 9.08 -21.84
CA SER A 40 -10.28 9.03 -22.95
C SER A 40 -9.23 10.12 -22.71
N GLY A 41 -7.96 9.72 -22.53
CA GLY A 41 -6.86 10.67 -22.32
C GLY A 41 -6.33 11.29 -23.61
N ARG A 42 -5.31 12.14 -23.51
CA ARG A 42 -4.70 12.84 -24.65
C ARG A 42 -3.98 11.89 -25.63
N THR A 43 -3.45 10.78 -25.13
CA THR A 43 -2.83 9.74 -25.96
C THR A 43 -3.85 8.75 -26.53
N GLY A 44 -5.15 8.99 -26.31
CA GLY A 44 -6.22 8.11 -26.75
C GLY A 44 -6.45 6.90 -25.86
N ASN A 45 -5.65 6.72 -24.80
CA ASN A 45 -5.83 5.67 -23.80
C ASN A 45 -7.20 5.78 -23.10
N LYS A 46 -7.83 4.64 -22.82
CA LYS A 46 -9.20 4.59 -22.31
C LYS A 46 -9.28 3.80 -21.03
N ARG A 47 -10.04 4.33 -20.05
CA ARG A 47 -10.27 3.64 -18.77
C ARG A 47 -11.70 3.84 -18.27
N PHE A 48 -12.22 2.80 -17.66
CA PHE A 48 -13.52 2.81 -17.00
C PHE A 48 -13.36 3.20 -15.53
N LEU A 49 -14.33 3.96 -15.04
CA LEU A 49 -14.47 4.29 -13.62
C LEU A 49 -15.95 4.37 -13.24
N LEU A 50 -16.24 4.12 -11.97
CA LEU A 50 -17.56 4.35 -11.38
C LEU A 50 -17.52 5.62 -10.53
N ARG A 51 -18.36 6.60 -10.85
CA ARG A 51 -18.67 7.73 -9.96
C ARG A 51 -19.86 7.35 -9.08
N TYR A 52 -19.74 7.58 -7.77
CA TYR A 52 -20.77 7.27 -6.79
C TYR A 52 -20.78 8.29 -5.65
N THR A 53 -21.79 8.23 -4.80
CA THR A 53 -21.87 9.01 -3.56
C THR A 53 -21.95 8.02 -2.40
N PHE A 54 -21.19 8.27 -1.34
CA PHE A 54 -21.19 7.45 -0.13
C PHE A 54 -21.15 8.38 1.08
N HIS A 55 -22.12 8.24 2.00
CA HIS A 55 -22.34 9.17 3.12
C HIS A 55 -22.23 10.65 2.74
N GLY A 56 -22.99 11.08 1.72
CA GLY A 56 -23.02 12.47 1.25
C GLY A 56 -21.78 12.94 0.48
N THR A 57 -20.71 12.14 0.42
CA THR A 57 -19.45 12.50 -0.25
C THR A 57 -19.40 11.89 -1.66
N LYS A 58 -19.13 12.73 -2.68
CA LYS A 58 -18.90 12.28 -4.06
C LYS A 58 -17.54 11.59 -4.15
N LYS A 59 -17.53 10.35 -4.65
CA LYS A 59 -16.33 9.52 -4.80
C LYS A 59 -16.26 8.91 -6.21
N SER A 60 -15.09 8.39 -6.53
CA SER A 60 -14.87 7.59 -7.74
C SER A 60 -13.90 6.45 -7.49
N ILE A 61 -14.15 5.33 -8.17
CA ILE A 61 -13.29 4.13 -8.16
C ILE A 61 -12.97 3.73 -9.60
N SER A 62 -11.70 3.44 -9.87
CA SER A 62 -11.24 2.97 -11.17
C SER A 62 -11.60 1.50 -11.33
N ILE A 63 -12.14 1.13 -12.49
CA ILE A 63 -12.51 -0.25 -12.82
C ILE A 63 -11.39 -0.94 -13.60
N GLY A 64 -10.83 -0.25 -14.60
CA GLY A 64 -9.68 -0.73 -15.36
C GLY A 64 -9.56 -0.09 -16.74
N ARG A 65 -8.62 -0.57 -17.54
CA ARG A 65 -8.28 0.00 -18.85
C ARG A 65 -8.94 -0.79 -19.98
N PHE A 66 -9.31 -0.11 -21.05
CA PHE A 66 -9.73 -0.75 -22.30
C PHE A 66 -8.50 -0.83 -23.23
N PRO A 67 -8.25 -1.94 -23.94
CA PRO A 67 -9.13 -3.11 -24.12
C PRO A 67 -8.91 -4.27 -23.12
N GLU A 68 -8.03 -4.13 -22.11
CA GLU A 68 -7.80 -5.17 -21.09
C GLU A 68 -9.10 -5.61 -20.38
N ILE A 69 -9.99 -4.65 -20.15
CA ILE A 69 -11.36 -4.86 -19.68
C ILE A 69 -12.31 -4.38 -20.76
N ASP A 70 -13.24 -5.24 -21.15
CA ASP A 70 -14.29 -4.91 -22.11
C ASP A 70 -15.50 -4.23 -21.43
N VAL A 71 -16.45 -3.73 -22.21
CA VAL A 71 -17.63 -3.03 -21.68
C VAL A 71 -18.49 -3.96 -20.80
N GLY A 72 -18.62 -5.24 -21.16
CA GLY A 72 -19.41 -6.21 -20.40
C GLY A 72 -18.85 -6.40 -18.99
N THR A 73 -17.56 -6.67 -18.91
CA THR A 73 -16.84 -6.84 -17.64
C THR A 73 -16.86 -5.53 -16.83
N ALA A 74 -16.66 -4.38 -17.47
CA ALA A 74 -16.72 -3.09 -16.79
C ALA A 74 -18.09 -2.83 -16.14
N ARG A 75 -19.19 -3.18 -16.82
CA ARG A 75 -20.55 -3.09 -16.26
C ARG A 75 -20.76 -4.06 -15.11
N GLN A 76 -20.27 -5.29 -15.22
CA GLN A 76 -20.36 -6.28 -14.14
C GLN A 76 -19.66 -5.79 -12.87
N ILE A 77 -18.43 -5.30 -12.99
CA ILE A 77 -17.67 -4.74 -11.86
C ILE A 77 -18.38 -3.51 -11.28
N ALA A 78 -18.90 -2.62 -12.13
CA ALA A 78 -19.66 -1.46 -11.67
C ALA A 78 -20.92 -1.84 -10.87
N ARG A 79 -21.66 -2.87 -11.29
CA ARG A 79 -22.84 -3.40 -10.57
C ARG A 79 -22.43 -3.97 -9.21
N ARG A 80 -21.37 -4.78 -9.16
CA ARG A 80 -20.83 -5.31 -7.90
C ARG A 80 -20.42 -4.22 -6.91
N HIS A 81 -19.78 -3.15 -7.39
CA HIS A 81 -19.46 -2.00 -6.54
C HIS A 81 -20.72 -1.28 -6.05
N LYS A 82 -21.76 -1.15 -6.88
CA LYS A 82 -23.05 -0.57 -6.47
C LYS A 82 -23.76 -1.42 -5.43
N GLU A 83 -23.72 -2.74 -5.55
CA GLU A 83 -24.25 -3.66 -4.53
C GLU A 83 -23.54 -3.46 -3.19
N ALA A 84 -22.20 -3.41 -3.19
CA ALA A 84 -21.43 -3.11 -1.98
C ALA A 84 -21.84 -1.76 -1.34
N ILE A 85 -22.00 -0.72 -2.15
CA ILE A 85 -22.45 0.60 -1.70
C ILE A 85 -23.86 0.53 -1.08
N ALA A 86 -24.77 -0.21 -1.70
CA ALA A 86 -26.14 -0.39 -1.20
C ALA A 86 -26.16 -1.12 0.16
N LEU A 87 -25.20 -2.03 0.38
CA LEU A 87 -24.99 -2.72 1.66
C LEU A 87 -24.22 -1.88 2.69
N GLY A 88 -23.89 -0.62 2.39
CA GLY A 88 -23.17 0.27 3.30
C GLY A 88 -21.66 0.09 3.31
N ASN A 89 -21.09 -0.62 2.32
CA ASN A 89 -19.65 -0.82 2.18
C ASN A 89 -19.07 0.10 1.10
N ASP A 90 -18.11 0.96 1.45
CA ASP A 90 -17.39 1.76 0.46
C ASP A 90 -16.38 0.89 -0.31
N PRO A 91 -16.54 0.70 -1.64
CA PRO A 91 -15.65 -0.15 -2.43
C PRO A 91 -14.20 0.34 -2.47
N LYS A 92 -13.96 1.60 -2.08
CA LYS A 92 -12.64 2.21 -2.04
C LYS A 92 -12.02 2.19 -0.65
N ALA A 93 -12.79 1.88 0.41
CA ALA A 93 -12.32 1.99 1.79
C ALA A 93 -11.09 1.12 2.05
N GLU A 94 -11.07 -0.14 1.61
CA GLU A 94 -9.93 -1.03 1.86
C GLU A 94 -8.63 -0.48 1.27
N ARG A 95 -8.68 -0.02 0.01
CA ARG A 95 -7.52 0.58 -0.67
C ARG A 95 -7.10 1.90 -0.02
N ASP A 96 -8.04 2.74 0.38
CA ASP A 96 -7.75 4.03 1.01
C ASP A 96 -7.19 3.82 2.42
N ASN A 97 -7.75 2.89 3.20
CA ASN A 97 -7.25 2.50 4.52
C ASN A 97 -5.83 1.93 4.42
N TYR A 98 -5.58 1.06 3.43
CA TYR A 98 -4.24 0.53 3.17
C TYR A 98 -3.24 1.65 2.86
N ARG A 99 -3.63 2.66 2.08
CA ARG A 99 -2.76 3.80 1.76
C ARG A 99 -2.56 4.75 2.94
N ALA A 100 -3.55 4.90 3.79
CA ALA A 100 -3.47 5.72 5.00
C ALA A 100 -2.64 5.05 6.11
N MET A 101 -2.46 3.73 6.05
CA MET A 101 -1.68 3.00 7.04
C MET A 101 -0.20 3.36 6.94
N PRO A 102 0.44 3.79 8.04
CA PRO A 102 1.87 4.12 8.04
C PRO A 102 2.72 2.87 7.80
N THR A 103 3.89 3.10 7.23
CA THR A 103 4.99 2.13 7.27
C THR A 103 5.50 1.96 8.71
N LEU A 104 6.20 0.87 8.96
CA LEU A 104 6.78 0.60 10.28
C LEU A 104 7.78 1.70 10.69
N SER A 105 8.57 2.23 9.75
CA SER A 105 9.49 3.35 10.01
C SER A 105 8.74 4.65 10.32
N GLU A 106 7.70 4.99 9.54
CA GLU A 106 6.87 6.17 9.81
C GLU A 106 6.21 6.09 11.18
N PHE A 107 5.57 4.95 11.50
CA PHE A 107 4.99 4.73 12.82
C PHE A 107 6.03 4.87 13.93
N PHE A 108 7.20 4.25 13.75
CA PHE A 108 8.25 4.28 14.77
C PHE A 108 8.71 5.71 15.06
N HIS A 109 9.11 6.46 14.03
CA HIS A 109 9.67 7.79 14.21
C HIS A 109 8.63 8.85 14.57
N GLN A 110 7.42 8.76 13.99
CA GLN A 110 6.39 9.79 14.17
C GLN A 110 5.49 9.56 15.38
N THR A 111 5.31 8.30 15.81
CA THR A 111 4.40 7.94 16.91
C THR A 111 5.13 7.34 18.11
N TYR A 112 5.92 6.28 17.90
CA TYR A 112 6.54 5.54 19.01
C TYR A 112 7.66 6.34 19.70
N VAL A 113 8.58 6.94 18.95
CA VAL A 113 9.72 7.71 19.51
C VAL A 113 9.25 8.91 20.35
N PRO A 114 8.31 9.76 19.89
CA PRO A 114 7.78 10.85 20.71
C PRO A 114 7.12 10.36 22.01
N PHE A 115 6.43 9.22 21.95
CA PHE A 115 5.80 8.60 23.12
C PHE A 115 6.86 8.08 24.10
N ILE A 116 7.78 7.22 23.67
CA ILE A 116 8.72 6.54 24.57
C ILE A 116 9.74 7.50 25.19
N LYS A 117 10.11 8.58 24.50
CA LYS A 117 10.96 9.66 25.03
C LYS A 117 10.44 10.26 26.34
N ARG A 118 9.12 10.30 26.52
CA ARG A 118 8.48 10.85 27.73
C ARG A 118 8.40 9.83 28.87
N HIS A 119 8.51 8.53 28.58
CA HIS A 119 8.18 7.47 29.52
C HIS A 119 9.37 6.57 29.90
N LYS A 120 10.47 6.61 29.14
CA LYS A 120 11.63 5.73 29.34
C LYS A 120 12.93 6.52 29.20
N LYS A 121 13.82 6.44 30.21
CA LYS A 121 15.13 7.11 30.16
C LYS A 121 16.05 6.53 29.08
N SER A 122 16.01 5.23 28.85
CA SER A 122 16.85 4.50 27.88
C SER A 122 16.21 4.36 26.50
N TRP A 123 15.42 5.36 26.08
CA TRP A 123 14.73 5.38 24.78
C TRP A 123 15.70 5.38 23.60
N ASP A 124 16.90 5.91 23.79
CA ASP A 124 17.99 5.96 22.82
C ASP A 124 18.40 4.56 22.34
N LYS A 125 18.39 3.57 23.25
CA LYS A 125 18.68 2.17 22.93
C LYS A 125 17.60 1.54 22.06
N ASP A 126 16.33 1.91 22.26
CA ASP A 126 15.23 1.45 21.40
C ASP A 126 15.39 1.99 19.98
N VAL A 127 15.74 3.28 19.85
CA VAL A 127 16.02 3.90 18.54
C VAL A 127 17.20 3.23 17.86
N GLN A 128 18.31 3.03 18.57
CA GLN A 128 19.49 2.37 18.02
C GLN A 128 19.16 0.96 17.51
N ARG A 129 18.48 0.14 18.33
CA ARG A 129 18.10 -1.23 17.94
C ARG A 129 17.17 -1.23 16.74
N PHE A 130 16.21 -0.31 16.71
CA PHE A 130 15.29 -0.21 15.59
C PHE A 130 16.04 0.13 14.30
N THR A 131 16.82 1.21 14.28
CA THR A 131 17.53 1.67 13.09
C THR A 131 18.60 0.67 12.61
N GLN A 132 19.25 -0.05 13.53
CA GLN A 132 20.29 -1.01 13.17
C GLN A 132 19.75 -2.33 12.64
N TYR A 133 18.67 -2.86 13.24
CA TYR A 133 18.26 -4.25 13.00
C TYR A 133 16.87 -4.39 12.39
N ILE A 134 15.93 -3.50 12.71
CA ILE A 134 14.52 -3.61 12.30
C ILE A 134 14.26 -2.81 11.02
N GLU A 135 14.63 -1.53 11.03
CA GLU A 135 14.37 -0.56 9.97
C GLU A 135 14.91 -0.97 8.60
N PRO A 136 16.14 -1.50 8.46
CA PRO A 136 16.69 -1.85 7.15
C PRO A 136 15.89 -2.93 6.42
N ARG A 137 15.20 -3.81 7.15
CA ARG A 137 14.45 -4.95 6.60
C ARG A 137 12.96 -4.70 6.55
N LEU A 138 12.40 -4.13 7.61
CA LEU A 138 10.96 -4.03 7.81
C LEU A 138 10.44 -2.59 7.74
N GLY A 139 11.33 -1.59 7.72
CA GLY A 139 10.95 -0.17 7.83
C GLY A 139 9.98 0.30 6.74
N LYS A 140 10.04 -0.29 5.54
CA LYS A 140 9.17 0.05 4.40
C LYS A 140 7.86 -0.74 4.36
N ILE A 141 7.72 -1.76 5.21
CA ILE A 141 6.50 -2.58 5.27
C ILE A 141 5.42 -1.77 6.01
N ARG A 142 4.20 -1.79 5.48
CA ARG A 142 3.05 -1.17 6.17
C ARG A 142 2.71 -1.96 7.42
N TYR A 143 2.25 -1.25 8.44
CA TYR A 143 1.91 -1.88 9.72
C TYR A 143 0.91 -3.04 9.56
N CYS A 144 -0.08 -2.91 8.66
CA CYS A 144 -1.06 -3.97 8.35
C CYS A 144 -0.50 -5.20 7.63
N ASP A 145 0.66 -5.06 6.98
CA ASP A 145 1.30 -6.13 6.20
C ASP A 145 2.36 -6.88 7.00
N LEU A 146 2.67 -6.43 8.22
CA LEU A 146 3.69 -7.02 9.06
C LEU A 146 3.27 -8.40 9.56
N ARG A 147 4.08 -9.42 9.28
CA ARG A 147 3.80 -10.82 9.63
C ARG A 147 4.71 -11.31 10.74
N ALA A 148 4.22 -12.27 11.54
CA ALA A 148 4.99 -12.89 12.61
C ALA A 148 6.33 -13.48 12.12
N ARG A 149 6.34 -14.08 10.92
CA ARG A 149 7.56 -14.62 10.30
C ARG A 149 8.65 -13.57 10.10
N GLU A 150 8.28 -12.36 9.69
CA GLU A 150 9.22 -11.27 9.43
C GLU A 150 9.85 -10.80 10.75
N ILE A 151 9.05 -10.72 11.81
CA ILE A 151 9.51 -10.42 13.17
C ILE A 151 10.48 -11.51 13.67
N GLN A 152 10.11 -12.79 13.50
CA GLN A 152 10.95 -13.92 13.91
C GLN A 152 12.31 -13.91 13.21
N GLN A 153 12.36 -13.57 11.92
CA GLN A 153 13.63 -13.48 11.19
C GLN A 153 14.53 -12.39 11.76
N VAL A 154 14.00 -11.20 12.04
CA VAL A 154 14.78 -10.12 12.66
C VAL A 154 15.30 -10.53 14.03
N LEU A 155 14.48 -11.21 14.85
CA LEU A 155 14.92 -11.72 16.15
C LEU A 155 16.03 -12.75 16.02
N PHE A 156 15.93 -13.67 15.05
CA PHE A 156 16.97 -14.65 14.79
C PHE A 156 18.29 -14.00 14.38
N ASP A 157 18.24 -12.99 13.50
CA ASP A 157 19.43 -12.26 13.06
C ASP A 157 20.07 -11.45 14.20
N MET A 158 19.26 -10.84 15.08
CA MET A 158 19.76 -10.18 16.28
C MET A 158 20.48 -11.17 17.21
N LEU A 159 19.92 -12.36 17.42
CA LEU A 159 20.53 -13.41 18.23
C LEU A 159 21.86 -13.87 17.62
N LEU A 160 21.89 -14.18 16.32
CA LEU A 160 23.12 -14.57 15.62
C LEU A 160 24.22 -13.50 15.74
N ASN A 161 23.88 -12.22 15.54
CA ASN A 161 24.85 -11.12 15.67
C ASN A 161 25.38 -10.98 17.11
N SER A 162 24.54 -11.21 18.12
CA SER A 162 24.98 -11.20 19.52
C SER A 162 25.95 -12.35 19.83
N LEU A 163 25.69 -13.54 19.29
CA LEU A 163 26.55 -14.71 19.46
C LEU A 163 27.90 -14.54 18.75
N LEU A 164 27.91 -13.99 17.54
CA LEU A 164 29.15 -13.70 16.80
C LEU A 164 30.01 -12.65 17.52
N THR A 165 29.38 -11.62 18.08
CA THR A 165 30.08 -10.59 18.87
C THR A 165 30.71 -11.20 20.13
N SER A 166 29.99 -12.10 20.81
CA SER A 166 30.52 -12.82 21.98
C SER A 166 31.64 -13.83 21.65
N ALA A 167 31.60 -14.43 20.46
CA ALA A 167 32.62 -15.38 19.99
C ALA A 167 33.93 -14.67 19.61
N ILE A 168 33.85 -13.45 19.07
CA ILE A 168 35.03 -12.61 18.75
C ILE A 168 35.66 -12.02 20.02
N GLN A 169 34.90 -11.90 21.12
CA GLN A 169 35.37 -11.37 22.40
C GLN A 169 35.94 -12.40 23.37
N GLN A 170 35.98 -13.71 23.07
CA GLN A 170 36.70 -14.66 23.92
C GLN A 170 38.21 -14.49 23.72
N PRO A 171 38.97 -13.90 24.67
CA PRO A 171 40.41 -13.92 24.59
C PRO A 171 40.84 -15.37 24.87
N LEU A 172 41.89 -15.80 24.18
CA LEU A 172 42.59 -17.07 24.42
C LEU A 172 43.08 -17.15 25.88
N TYR A 173 42.22 -17.50 26.82
CA TYR A 173 42.62 -18.06 28.11
C TYR A 173 42.81 -19.56 27.93
N ARG A 174 43.89 -19.94 27.24
CA ARG A 174 44.43 -21.30 27.33
C ARG A 174 45.87 -21.26 27.81
N ASN A 175 45.99 -21.56 29.10
CA ASN A 175 47.10 -22.20 29.78
C ASN A 175 48.42 -21.42 29.89
N ASN A 176 48.52 -20.68 31.00
CA ASN A 176 49.78 -20.55 31.73
C ASN A 176 49.51 -20.91 33.20
N PHE A 177 49.67 -22.19 33.54
CA PHE A 177 49.80 -22.67 34.92
C PHE A 177 50.99 -23.62 34.98
N PHE A 178 52.16 -23.03 35.22
CA PHE A 178 53.32 -23.73 35.76
C PHE A 178 53.04 -24.07 37.23
N TYR A 179 53.26 -25.32 37.63
CA TYR A 179 53.87 -25.63 38.91
C TYR A 179 54.80 -26.85 38.75
N LEU A 180 56.07 -26.62 39.11
CA LEU A 180 57.12 -27.61 39.40
C LEU A 180 56.79 -28.39 40.68
N SER A 181 57.08 -29.69 40.74
CA SER A 181 58.00 -30.33 41.72
C SER A 181 57.80 -31.85 41.80
N ALA A 182 58.80 -32.61 41.35
CA ALA A 182 59.49 -33.68 42.08
C ALA A 182 60.74 -34.07 41.29
#